data_AF-A0A9X1VDW5-F1
#
_entry.id   AF-A0A9X1VDW5-F1
#
_cell.length_a   1.000
_cell.length_b   1.000
_cell.length_c   1.000
_cell.angle_alpha   90.00
_cell.angle_beta   90.00
_cell.angle_gamma   90.00
#
_symmetry.space_group_name_H-M   'P 1'
#
loop_
_entity.id
_entity.type
_entity.pdbx_description
1 polymer ?
#
loop_
_entity_poly.entity_id
_entity_poly.type
_entity_poly.pdbx_seq_one_letter_code
_entity_poly.pdbx_strand_id
1 'polypeptide(L)'
;MRPVRFALWLSLSVTAASCSIFHRDKPTPVVETVRTESSPAPPTAARDLADVMSTELKLTADQTTRVRTVLNGTLKESNAAKEKLPAQSPQLMAELKRININSQKELRAVIGPEKFKLLQTKSVQQKIAADMQQKQ
;
A
#
# COMPACT_ATOMS: atom_id res chain seq x y z
N MET A 1 -18.01 -27.28 -44.31
CA MET A 1 -18.12 -28.60 -43.65
C MET A 1 -17.99 -28.39 -42.14
N ARG A 2 -19.02 -28.76 -41.38
CA ARG A 2 -19.02 -28.74 -39.89
C ARG A 2 -18.48 -30.08 -39.38
N PRO A 3 -17.89 -30.08 -38.18
CA PRO A 3 -18.23 -31.14 -37.24
C PRO A 3 -18.67 -30.58 -35.89
N VAL A 4 -19.80 -31.11 -35.44
CA VAL A 4 -20.34 -31.05 -34.08
C VAL A 4 -19.84 -32.31 -33.36
N ARG A 5 -19.45 -32.21 -32.07
CA ARG A 5 -19.98 -33.02 -30.94
C ARG A 5 -19.02 -33.11 -29.74
N PHE A 6 -19.52 -32.57 -28.63
CA PHE A 6 -19.44 -33.01 -27.23
C PHE A 6 -18.69 -34.31 -26.91
N ALA A 7 -17.80 -34.24 -25.91
CA ALA A 7 -17.64 -35.28 -24.90
C ALA A 7 -17.13 -34.65 -23.58
N LEU A 8 -17.99 -34.70 -22.57
CA LEU A 8 -17.77 -34.33 -21.18
C LEU A 8 -17.28 -35.58 -20.45
N TRP A 9 -16.04 -35.60 -19.93
CA TRP A 9 -15.61 -36.64 -18.98
C TRP A 9 -14.99 -36.00 -17.73
N LEU A 10 -15.73 -36.20 -16.64
CA LEU A 10 -15.46 -35.84 -15.27
C LEU A 10 -14.57 -36.93 -14.66
N SER A 11 -13.36 -36.59 -14.21
CA SER A 11 -12.51 -37.51 -13.43
C SER A 11 -12.10 -36.82 -12.14
N LEU A 12 -12.93 -37.02 -11.11
CA LEU A 12 -12.64 -36.75 -9.71
C LEU A 12 -11.63 -37.81 -9.24
N SER A 13 -10.48 -37.39 -8.72
CA SER A 13 -9.58 -38.28 -7.98
C SER A 13 -9.08 -37.56 -6.74
N VAL A 14 -9.73 -37.91 -5.62
CA VAL A 14 -9.28 -37.64 -4.27
C VAL A 14 -8.37 -38.80 -3.86
N THR A 15 -7.11 -38.52 -3.56
CA THR A 15 -6.32 -39.37 -2.66
C THR A 15 -5.60 -38.49 -1.66
N ALA A 16 -6.05 -38.63 -0.41
CA ALA A 16 -5.48 -38.03 0.77
C ALA A 16 -4.19 -38.77 1.16
N ALA A 17 -3.11 -38.03 1.32
CA ALA A 17 -1.96 -38.44 2.11
C ALA A 17 -1.30 -37.17 2.63
N SER A 18 -1.67 -36.73 3.83
CA SER A 18 -0.92 -35.69 4.53
C SER A 18 -0.67 -36.14 5.96
N CYS A 19 0.61 -36.23 6.27
CA CYS A 19 1.19 -36.81 7.47
C CYS A 19 0.69 -36.13 8.75
N SER A 20 0.20 -36.93 9.68
CA SER A 20 0.06 -36.56 11.09
C SER A 20 1.44 -36.53 11.73
N ILE A 21 2.14 -35.41 11.65
CA ILE A 21 3.26 -35.10 12.55
C ILE A 21 2.74 -34.09 13.57
N PHE A 22 2.43 -34.62 14.74
CA PHE A 22 1.99 -33.90 15.92
C PHE A 22 3.20 -33.16 16.52
N HIS A 23 3.44 -31.91 16.10
CA HIS A 23 4.29 -31.00 16.87
C HIS A 23 3.39 -30.16 17.77
N ARG A 24 3.48 -30.47 19.06
CA ARG A 24 2.81 -29.75 20.13
C ARG A 24 3.75 -28.65 20.64
N ASP A 25 3.82 -27.55 19.90
CA ASP A 25 4.34 -26.30 20.43
C ASP A 25 3.17 -25.39 20.76
N LYS A 26 3.07 -25.00 22.04
CA LYS A 26 2.09 -24.03 22.50
C LYS A 26 2.48 -22.67 21.92
N PRO A 27 1.67 -22.03 21.08
CA PRO A 27 1.90 -20.64 20.75
C PRO A 27 1.42 -19.83 21.95
N THR A 28 2.34 -19.16 22.62
CA THR A 28 2.05 -17.89 23.28
C THR A 28 1.26 -17.03 22.30
N PRO A 29 0.17 -16.34 22.72
CA PRO A 29 -0.53 -15.43 21.84
C PRO A 29 0.35 -14.18 21.70
N VAL A 30 1.38 -14.27 20.86
CA VAL A 30 1.93 -13.09 20.21
C VAL A 30 0.81 -12.64 19.29
N VAL A 31 0.11 -11.59 19.71
CA VAL A 31 -0.77 -10.83 18.83
C VAL A 31 0.16 -10.18 17.80
N GLU A 32 0.58 -10.96 16.80
CA GLU A 32 0.96 -10.40 15.52
C GLU A 32 -0.30 -9.68 15.04
N THR A 33 -0.28 -8.35 15.18
CA THR A 33 -1.28 -7.49 14.56
C THR A 33 -1.11 -7.62 13.06
N VAL A 34 -1.70 -8.67 12.47
CA VAL A 34 -1.83 -8.84 11.04
C VAL A 34 -2.63 -7.64 10.55
N ARG A 35 -1.93 -6.58 10.14
CA ARG A 35 -2.55 -5.39 9.56
C ARG A 35 -3.19 -5.80 8.25
N THR A 36 -4.51 -5.95 8.26
CA THR A 36 -5.29 -6.08 7.03
C THR A 36 -5.16 -4.79 6.24
N GLU A 37 -5.15 -4.86 4.90
CA GLU A 37 -4.99 -3.71 3.98
C GLU A 37 -6.00 -2.56 4.25
N SER A 38 -7.12 -2.89 4.90
CA SER A 38 -8.16 -1.94 5.31
C SER A 38 -7.85 -1.15 6.60
N SER A 39 -6.79 -1.49 7.35
CA SER A 39 -6.47 -0.83 8.62
C SER A 39 -5.95 0.61 8.42
N PRO A 40 -6.28 1.57 9.30
CA PRO A 40 -5.69 2.90 9.29
C PRO A 40 -4.17 2.83 9.41
N ALA A 41 -3.47 3.63 8.60
CA ALA A 41 -2.01 3.70 8.66
C ALA A 41 -1.56 4.49 9.90
N PRO A 42 -0.43 4.09 10.54
CA PRO A 42 0.04 4.74 11.75
C PRO A 42 0.52 6.18 11.48
N PRO A 43 0.46 7.07 12.49
CA PRO A 43 0.83 8.48 12.32
C PRO A 43 2.30 8.69 11.93
N THR A 44 3.19 7.74 12.24
CA THR A 44 4.61 7.80 11.85
C THR A 44 4.82 7.59 10.36
N ALA A 45 3.90 6.90 9.66
CA ALA A 45 4.09 6.52 8.25
C ALA A 45 4.35 7.73 7.33
N ALA A 46 3.69 8.86 7.58
CA ALA A 46 3.91 10.09 6.82
C ALA A 46 5.29 10.73 7.09
N ARG A 47 5.79 10.62 8.33
CA ARG A 47 7.14 11.08 8.69
C ARG A 47 8.20 10.21 8.02
N ASP A 48 8.06 8.91 8.12
CA ASP A 48 9.02 7.96 7.56
C ASP A 48 9.08 8.08 6.03
N LEU A 49 7.91 8.20 5.38
CA LEU A 49 7.86 8.43 3.93
C LEU A 49 8.48 9.76 3.52
N ALA A 50 8.28 10.84 4.29
CA ALA A 50 8.93 12.12 4.02
C ALA A 50 10.46 12.01 4.12
N ASP A 51 10.97 11.26 5.09
CA ASP A 51 12.41 11.08 5.29
C ASP A 51 13.04 10.24 4.15
N VAL A 52 12.33 9.20 3.70
CA VAL A 52 12.74 8.40 2.53
C VAL A 52 12.71 9.24 1.25
N MET A 53 11.62 9.97 0.99
CA MET A 53 11.54 10.91 -0.14
C MET A 53 12.63 11.98 -0.08
N SER A 54 12.97 12.47 1.11
CA SER A 54 14.06 13.43 1.31
C SER A 54 15.39 12.88 0.82
N THR A 55 15.65 11.61 1.11
CA THR A 55 16.89 10.91 0.76
C THR A 55 16.97 10.63 -0.74
N GLU A 56 15.89 10.10 -1.31
CA GLU A 56 15.84 9.66 -2.70
C GLU A 56 15.74 10.82 -3.70
N LEU A 57 15.03 11.89 -3.34
CA LEU A 57 14.85 13.07 -4.20
C LEU A 57 15.81 14.22 -3.88
N LYS A 58 16.72 14.03 -2.92
CA LYS A 58 17.64 15.07 -2.41
C LYS A 58 16.89 16.36 -2.10
N LEU A 59 15.87 16.25 -1.23
CA LEU A 59 15.07 17.40 -0.81
C LEU A 59 15.87 18.27 0.15
N THR A 60 15.62 19.58 0.13
CA THR A 60 16.12 20.47 1.19
C THR A 60 15.35 20.25 2.48
N ALA A 61 15.90 20.62 3.64
CA ALA A 61 15.21 20.46 4.93
C ALA A 61 13.82 21.14 4.96
N ASP A 62 13.71 22.29 4.30
CA ASP A 62 12.47 23.05 4.15
C ASP A 62 11.47 22.32 3.23
N GLN A 63 11.91 21.76 2.10
CA GLN A 63 11.09 20.90 1.25
C GLN A 63 10.62 19.65 2.01
N THR A 64 11.49 19.00 2.77
CA THR A 64 11.15 17.81 3.57
C THR A 64 10.10 18.11 4.62
N THR A 65 10.21 19.26 5.30
CA THR A 65 9.21 19.71 6.28
C THR A 65 7.86 19.92 5.61
N ARG A 66 7.82 20.59 4.46
CA ARG A 66 6.58 20.80 3.70
C ARG A 66 5.99 19.50 3.15
N VAL A 67 6.82 18.59 2.63
CA VAL A 67 6.38 17.25 2.20
C VAL A 67 5.75 16.49 3.37
N ARG A 68 6.38 16.53 4.55
CA ARG A 68 5.82 15.89 5.75
C ARG A 68 4.44 16.45 6.10
N THR A 69 4.24 17.76 6.00
CA THR A 69 2.93 18.39 6.20
C THR A 69 1.89 17.87 5.22
N VAL A 70 2.22 17.82 3.92
CA VAL A 70 1.31 17.30 2.87
C VAL A 70 0.95 15.83 3.13
N LEU A 71 1.96 14.99 3.43
CA LEU A 71 1.74 13.57 3.69
C LEU A 71 0.92 13.32 4.98
N ASN A 72 1.14 14.11 6.04
CA ASN A 72 0.34 14.04 7.25
C ASN A 72 -1.13 14.41 6.99
N GLY A 73 -1.38 15.48 6.23
CA GLY A 73 -2.74 15.86 5.83
C GLY A 73 -3.43 14.75 5.02
N THR A 74 -2.72 14.23 4.03
CA THR A 74 -3.18 13.12 3.17
C THR A 74 -3.52 11.88 3.99
N LEU A 75 -2.65 11.51 4.95
CA LEU A 75 -2.86 10.37 5.82
C LEU A 75 -4.11 10.55 6.71
N LYS A 76 -4.29 11.75 7.28
CA LYS A 76 -5.47 12.08 8.09
C LYS A 76 -6.76 11.97 7.28
N GLU A 77 -6.78 12.52 6.07
CA GLU A 77 -7.94 12.45 5.18
C GLU A 77 -8.23 11.01 4.75
N SER A 78 -7.20 10.25 4.39
CA SER A 78 -7.32 8.84 3.98
C SER A 78 -7.86 7.97 5.11
N ASN A 79 -7.30 8.10 6.32
CA ASN A 79 -7.79 7.36 7.50
C ASN A 79 -9.24 7.76 7.83
N ALA A 80 -9.57 9.05 7.80
CA ALA A 80 -10.95 9.51 8.02
C ALA A 80 -11.93 8.98 6.95
N ALA A 81 -11.51 8.84 5.69
CA ALA A 81 -12.32 8.24 4.63
C ALA A 81 -12.53 6.74 4.88
N LYS A 82 -11.48 6.01 5.28
CA LYS A 82 -11.55 4.58 5.64
C LYS A 82 -12.45 4.32 6.84
N GLU A 83 -12.52 5.24 7.80
CA GLU A 83 -13.43 5.14 8.96
C GLU A 83 -14.90 5.38 8.59
N LYS A 84 -15.16 6.27 7.62
CA LYS A 84 -16.51 6.70 7.25
C LYS A 84 -17.17 5.82 6.20
N LEU A 85 -16.39 5.22 5.30
CA LEU A 85 -16.88 4.52 4.13
C LEU A 85 -16.62 3.00 4.25
N PRO A 86 -17.54 2.15 3.75
CA PRO A 86 -17.32 0.71 3.80
C PRO A 86 -16.04 0.31 3.06
N ALA A 87 -15.30 -0.64 3.64
CA ALA A 87 -14.10 -1.20 3.03
C ALA A 87 -14.41 -1.75 1.63
N GLN A 88 -13.47 -1.57 0.69
CA GLN A 88 -13.58 -2.01 -0.71
C GLN A 88 -14.77 -1.41 -1.49
N SER A 89 -15.46 -0.40 -0.96
CA SER A 89 -16.56 0.24 -1.66
C SER A 89 -16.08 1.14 -2.82
N PRO A 90 -16.85 1.26 -3.92
CA PRO A 90 -16.55 2.22 -4.99
C PRO A 90 -16.43 3.66 -4.48
N GLN A 91 -17.21 4.03 -3.46
CA GLN A 91 -17.17 5.35 -2.83
C GLN A 91 -15.83 5.59 -2.13
N LEU A 92 -15.34 4.61 -1.36
CA LEU A 92 -14.03 4.69 -0.73
C LEU A 92 -12.92 4.83 -1.78
N MET A 93 -12.97 4.04 -2.85
CA MET A 93 -11.97 4.11 -3.92
C MET A 93 -11.98 5.46 -4.65
N ALA A 94 -13.16 6.03 -4.90
CA ALA A 94 -13.31 7.36 -5.49
C ALA A 94 -12.74 8.45 -4.58
N GLU A 95 -13.02 8.38 -3.28
CA GLU A 95 -12.55 9.36 -2.30
C GLU A 95 -11.03 9.27 -2.09
N LEU A 96 -10.48 8.07 -1.95
CA LEU A 96 -9.03 7.86 -1.87
C LEU A 96 -8.32 8.36 -3.14
N LYS A 97 -8.92 8.17 -4.32
CA LYS A 97 -8.39 8.71 -5.58
C LYS A 97 -8.40 10.24 -5.57
N ARG A 98 -9.46 10.88 -5.09
CA ARG A 98 -9.56 12.35 -4.95
C ARG A 98 -8.47 12.89 -4.02
N ILE A 99 -8.31 12.27 -2.85
CA ILE A 99 -7.27 12.61 -1.86
C ILE A 99 -5.87 12.49 -2.48
N ASN A 100 -5.58 11.37 -3.17
CA ASN A 100 -4.29 11.15 -3.82
C ASN A 100 -4.00 12.19 -4.93
N ILE A 101 -5.00 12.56 -5.75
CA ILE A 101 -4.83 13.59 -6.78
C ILE A 101 -4.48 14.94 -6.16
N ASN A 102 -5.16 15.33 -5.07
CA ASN A 102 -4.87 16.57 -4.38
C ASN A 102 -3.46 16.56 -3.76
N SER A 103 -3.12 15.48 -3.05
CA SER A 103 -1.78 15.27 -2.48
C SER A 103 -0.68 15.36 -3.55
N GLN A 104 -0.87 14.77 -4.73
CA GLN A 104 0.09 14.88 -5.83
C GLN A 104 0.27 16.30 -6.35
N LYS A 105 -0.81 17.10 -6.43
CA LYS A 105 -0.72 18.51 -6.83
C LYS A 105 0.09 19.32 -5.82
N GLU A 106 -0.18 19.12 -4.52
CA GLU A 106 0.55 19.78 -3.44
C GLU A 106 2.02 19.36 -3.39
N LEU A 107 2.29 18.05 -3.48
CA LEU A 107 3.65 17.53 -3.56
C LEU A 107 4.42 18.15 -4.74
N ARG A 108 3.82 18.21 -5.93
CA ARG A 108 4.43 18.86 -7.09
C ARG A 108 4.76 20.33 -6.83
N ALA A 109 3.88 21.08 -6.16
CA ALA A 109 4.12 22.47 -5.82
C ALA A 109 5.28 22.62 -4.82
N VAL A 110 5.41 21.70 -3.86
CA VAL A 110 6.46 21.73 -2.82
C VAL A 110 7.83 21.33 -3.36
N ILE A 111 7.92 20.22 -4.10
CA ILE A 111 9.21 19.65 -4.53
C ILE A 111 9.64 20.16 -5.91
N GLY A 112 8.72 20.78 -6.65
CA GLY A 112 8.96 21.28 -8.00
C GLY A 112 8.78 20.22 -9.09
N PRO A 113 8.63 20.66 -10.37
CA PRO A 113 8.27 19.77 -11.47
C PRO A 113 9.35 18.72 -11.80
N GLU A 114 10.64 19.05 -11.66
CA GLU A 114 11.74 18.12 -11.96
C GLU A 114 11.80 16.95 -10.97
N LYS A 115 11.83 17.27 -9.67
CA LYS A 115 11.83 16.25 -8.60
C LYS A 115 10.52 15.46 -8.59
N PHE A 116 9.41 16.09 -8.94
CA PHE A 116 8.13 15.41 -9.09
C PHE A 116 8.13 14.43 -10.27
N LYS A 117 8.73 14.80 -11.41
CA LYS A 117 8.92 13.86 -12.52
C LYS A 117 9.83 12.70 -12.13
N LEU A 118 10.90 12.98 -11.38
CA LEU A 118 11.79 11.95 -10.85
C LEU A 118 11.06 10.98 -9.91
N LEU A 119 10.22 11.50 -9.00
CA LEU A 119 9.36 10.70 -8.11
C LEU A 119 8.40 9.77 -8.86
N GLN A 120 7.98 10.15 -10.08
CA GLN A 120 7.11 9.30 -10.92
C GLN A 120 7.85 8.17 -11.64
N THR A 121 9.18 8.17 -11.64
CA THR A 121 9.94 7.10 -12.27
C THR A 121 9.83 5.80 -11.48
N LYS A 122 9.69 4.68 -12.19
CA LYS A 122 9.58 3.35 -11.54
C LYS A 122 10.76 3.06 -10.62
N SER A 123 11.96 3.44 -11.01
CA SER A 123 13.17 3.21 -10.21
C SER A 123 13.11 3.91 -8.85
N VAL A 124 12.70 5.17 -8.82
CA VAL A 124 12.59 5.93 -7.56
C VAL A 124 11.41 5.43 -6.72
N GLN A 125 10.28 5.11 -7.33
CA GLN A 125 9.15 4.51 -6.61
C GLN A 125 9.52 3.18 -5.95
N GLN A 126 10.27 2.34 -6.66
CA GLN A 126 10.75 1.07 -6.13
C GLN A 126 11.74 1.27 -4.97
N LYS A 127 12.66 2.22 -5.08
CA LYS A 127 13.58 2.56 -3.99
C LYS A 127 12.85 3.08 -2.77
N ILE A 128 11.92 4.02 -2.95
CA ILE A 128 11.09 4.54 -1.84
C ILE A 128 10.32 3.40 -1.19
N ALA A 129 9.71 2.50 -1.96
CA ALA A 129 8.98 1.36 -1.42
C ALA A 129 9.89 0.40 -0.64
N ALA A 130 11.09 0.09 -1.17
CA ALA A 130 12.06 -0.78 -0.52
C ALA A 130 12.57 -0.17 0.80
N ASP A 131 12.93 1.11 0.81
CA ASP A 131 13.41 1.81 2.00
C ASP A 131 12.31 1.96 3.06
N MET A 132 11.06 2.14 2.63
CA MET A 132 9.90 2.15 3.53
C MET A 132 9.62 0.79 4.17
N GLN A 133 9.96 -0.31 3.51
CA GLN A 133 9.88 -1.65 4.10
C GLN A 133 10.94 -1.87 5.17
N GLN A 134 12.11 -1.23 5.05
CA GLN A 134 13.17 -1.29 6.06
C GLN A 134 12.87 -0.44 7.31
N LYS A 135 11.89 0.45 7.23
CA LYS A 135 11.46 1.35 8.31
C LYS A 135 10.34 0.77 9.19
N GLN A 136 9.74 -0.36 8.80
CA GLN A 136 8.65 -1.04 9.53
C GLN A 136 9.18 -2.07 10.51
#